data_AF-A0A0B2W2F9-F1
#
_entry.id   AF-A0A0B2W2F9-F1
#
_cell.length_a   1.000
_cell.length_b   1.000
_cell.length_c   1.000
_cell.angle_alpha   90.00
_cell.angle_beta   90.00
_cell.angle_gamma   90.00
#
_symmetry.space_group_name_H-M   'P 1'
#
loop_
_entity.id
_entity.type
_entity.pdbx_description
1 polymer ?
#
loop_
_entity_poly.entity_id
_entity_poly.type
_entity_poly.pdbx_seq_one_letter_code
_entity_poly.pdbx_strand_id
1 'polypeptide(L)'
;MLNSAHVNHLPTCTIVTGADAFKKKEYEVPHAEKRSKDFEESWIGLNDYAKELHTNGLTLTLVVDPTVQADSSAFQRALEQDVGFIEWPQTELVQTEVNQIHPLAKETKIMFGIGRSDRHVAFPDFLDPLNKTTAWWMDEIKQLHFTANFDGVWLDMNEPANLGADKHRHSKWDRKQLAPLKCPLTGLNAHFDVPPYQTANVYQWGFENVLSTKTLCMLATTSRNKTRFYDTKNLYGLSQTIATQTAINYATAKRGLVVSRSTFPSSGHYAGHWIDGTIGRWEDLRTSLIAIQEFNMFGIPYVGSNVHTICNSDVADELCIRWQQLGAFQSLSRYHNGNIGAPYNPKVLEAIRQANLFRYQYLPYLYSLHFNASMKGGSVLRPVFFEFPDDKNTHDLGYQFMWGSAVMVVPAVYPGQNTVSGYLPTGAIWYSLRETEYGQLVQGGHQEFSARIDELPPVFLKGGTIISRQRPNTTTTASRMNPFEIIIALDANGMSPSGELYWDDGDSVVSNDDFKQHAYSHWTFSMNHANFENSSVLLTLTPTKIAVKSFSDFDNSSKVRKKIKGNYNLFLQCSYIFRKTLPSEV
;
A
#
# COMPACT_ATOMS: atom_id res chain seq x y z
N MET A 1 16.31 54.33 8.55
CA MET A 1 15.62 54.18 9.84
C MET A 1 14.14 53.99 9.57
N LEU A 2 13.64 52.81 9.97
CA LEU A 2 12.31 52.48 10.52
C LEU A 2 11.03 53.21 10.07
N ASN A 3 10.09 52.37 9.59
CA ASN A 3 8.65 52.22 9.93
C ASN A 3 7.76 52.20 8.66
N SER A 4 7.15 51.06 8.26
CA SER A 4 5.98 50.35 8.86
C SER A 4 4.76 51.29 8.95
N ALA A 5 3.54 50.98 8.50
CA ALA A 5 2.77 49.74 8.35
C ALA A 5 1.64 49.99 7.28
N HIS A 6 0.73 49.11 6.86
CA HIS A 6 -0.02 48.04 7.52
C HIS A 6 -0.52 47.01 6.49
N VAL A 7 -0.36 45.73 6.84
CA VAL A 7 -1.06 44.58 6.25
C VAL A 7 -2.29 44.32 7.12
N ASN A 8 -3.48 44.29 6.52
CA ASN A 8 -4.71 43.96 7.23
C ASN A 8 -4.83 42.44 7.40
N HIS A 9 -4.57 41.98 8.63
CA HIS A 9 -5.03 40.69 9.14
C HIS A 9 -6.53 40.77 9.47
N LEU A 10 -7.28 39.73 9.09
CA LEU A 10 -8.59 39.41 9.66
C LEU A 10 -8.56 37.95 10.18
N PRO A 11 -9.33 37.64 11.23
CA PRO A 11 -8.87 36.83 12.35
C PRO A 11 -8.97 35.32 12.11
N THR A 12 -7.93 34.63 12.56
CA THR A 12 -7.96 33.21 12.93
C THR A 12 -8.90 33.01 14.11
N CYS A 13 -10.04 32.35 13.88
CA CYS A 13 -10.77 31.66 14.94
C CYS A 13 -10.22 30.23 15.06
N THR A 14 -9.28 30.10 15.99
CA THR A 14 -8.84 28.82 16.54
C THR A 14 -9.94 28.31 17.46
N ILE A 15 -10.57 27.18 17.13
CA ILE A 15 -11.20 26.34 18.15
C ILE A 15 -10.16 25.30 18.52
N VAL A 16 -9.49 25.57 19.64
CA VAL A 16 -8.83 24.57 20.46
C VAL A 16 -9.94 23.82 21.17
N THR A 17 -10.30 22.62 20.70
CA THR A 17 -10.86 21.64 21.64
C THR A 17 -9.68 21.06 22.40
N GLY A 18 -9.47 21.61 23.60
CA GLY A 18 -8.66 20.97 24.60
C GLY A 18 -9.27 19.60 24.90
N ALA A 19 -8.49 18.55 24.64
CA ALA A 19 -8.54 17.36 25.45
C ALA A 19 -7.22 17.35 26.23
N ASP A 20 -7.16 18.17 27.28
CA ASP A 20 -6.22 17.93 28.35
C ASP A 20 -6.61 16.64 29.07
N ALA A 21 -5.59 15.88 29.46
CA ALA A 21 -5.65 14.68 30.26
C ALA A 21 -6.20 13.41 29.60
N PHE A 22 -5.41 12.81 28.71
CA PHE A 22 -5.24 11.35 28.80
C PHE A 22 -3.75 11.02 28.84
N LYS A 23 -3.34 10.46 29.99
CA LYS A 23 -2.05 9.79 30.16
C LYS A 23 -1.80 8.93 28.92
N LYS A 24 -0.73 9.26 28.18
CA LYS A 24 -0.14 8.39 27.17
C LYS A 24 -0.07 6.96 27.72
N LYS A 25 -0.93 6.09 27.21
CA LYS A 25 -0.47 4.76 26.83
C LYS A 25 -0.19 4.86 25.33
N GLU A 26 1.06 5.12 25.02
CA GLU A 26 1.60 4.75 23.72
C GLU A 26 1.27 3.27 23.51
N TYR A 27 0.39 2.98 22.56
CA TYR A 27 0.19 1.63 22.06
C TYR A 27 0.85 1.50 20.69
N GLU A 28 2.09 1.96 20.58
CA GLU A 28 3.08 1.17 19.87
C GLU A 28 3.59 0.20 20.91
N VAL A 29 3.17 -1.07 20.89
CA VAL A 29 3.59 -2.02 21.92
C VAL A 29 5.11 -2.19 21.84
N PRO A 30 5.89 -1.67 22.80
CA PRO A 30 7.31 -1.90 22.86
C PRO A 30 7.53 -3.16 23.70
N HIS A 31 6.74 -4.22 23.49
CA HIS A 31 6.87 -5.50 24.19
C HIS A 31 6.59 -6.63 23.20
N ALA A 32 7.66 -7.21 22.65
CA ALA A 32 7.58 -8.46 21.90
C ALA A 32 6.85 -9.57 22.69
N GLU A 33 6.82 -9.48 24.02
CA GLU A 33 6.12 -10.39 24.93
C GLU A 33 4.62 -10.57 24.64
N LYS A 34 3.92 -9.54 24.14
CA LYS A 34 2.48 -9.64 23.79
C LYS A 34 2.17 -9.78 22.30
N ARG A 35 3.16 -9.59 21.42
CA ARG A 35 3.04 -9.89 19.98
C ARG A 35 3.28 -11.38 19.67
N SER A 36 3.60 -12.18 20.67
CA SER A 36 4.07 -13.55 20.51
C SER A 36 2.99 -14.53 20.04
N LYS A 37 1.71 -14.15 20.07
CA LYS A 37 0.61 -15.07 19.73
C LYS A 37 -0.47 -14.35 18.93
N ASP A 38 -0.53 -14.64 17.64
CA ASP A 38 -1.68 -14.27 16.85
C ASP A 38 -2.92 -15.00 17.38
N PHE A 39 -4.08 -14.34 17.31
CA PHE A 39 -5.40 -14.89 17.70
C PHE A 39 -5.67 -15.10 19.20
N GLU A 40 -4.90 -14.50 20.12
CA GLU A 40 -5.18 -14.56 21.59
C GLU A 40 -5.70 -13.23 22.21
N GLU A 41 -6.49 -13.37 23.29
CA GLU A 41 -7.36 -12.37 23.95
C GLU A 41 -6.65 -11.17 24.64
N SER A 42 -5.36 -10.90 24.38
CA SER A 42 -4.57 -9.99 25.24
C SER A 42 -4.79 -8.48 25.01
N TRP A 43 -5.82 -8.10 24.24
CA TRP A 43 -6.07 -6.73 23.77
C TRP A 43 -7.39 -6.14 24.31
N ILE A 44 -7.56 -6.15 25.63
CA ILE A 44 -8.72 -5.54 26.30
C ILE A 44 -8.88 -4.07 25.84
N GLY A 45 -10.04 -3.75 25.26
CA GLY A 45 -10.40 -2.41 24.78
C GLY A 45 -10.03 -2.10 23.32
N LEU A 46 -9.35 -3.01 22.60
CA LEU A 46 -9.01 -2.79 21.18
C LEU A 46 -10.26 -2.66 20.30
N ASN A 47 -11.30 -3.45 20.58
CA ASN A 47 -12.59 -3.33 19.88
C ASN A 47 -13.20 -1.94 20.04
N ASP A 48 -13.21 -1.41 21.26
CA ASP A 48 -13.80 -0.11 21.55
C ASP A 48 -12.98 1.02 20.91
N TYR A 49 -11.65 0.88 20.88
CA TYR A 49 -10.78 1.78 20.11
C TYR A 49 -11.06 1.71 18.60
N ALA A 50 -11.24 0.52 18.03
CA ALA A 50 -11.60 0.37 16.63
C ALA A 50 -12.94 1.06 16.31
N LYS A 51 -13.95 0.93 17.18
CA LYS A 51 -15.23 1.65 17.05
C LYS A 51 -15.04 3.17 17.10
N GLU A 52 -14.16 3.67 17.97
CA GLU A 52 -13.82 5.09 18.03
C GLU A 52 -13.19 5.57 16.70
N LEU A 53 -12.23 4.81 16.16
CA LEU A 53 -11.63 5.09 14.85
C LEU A 53 -12.69 5.12 13.75
N HIS A 54 -13.58 4.13 13.71
CA HIS A 54 -14.66 4.04 12.73
C HIS A 54 -15.64 5.22 12.83
N THR A 55 -15.98 5.66 14.05
CA THR A 55 -16.84 6.84 14.27
C THR A 55 -16.21 8.12 13.70
N ASN A 56 -14.89 8.19 13.68
CA ASN A 56 -14.12 9.29 13.09
C ASN A 56 -13.82 9.08 11.59
N GLY A 57 -14.36 8.03 10.96
CA GLY A 57 -14.12 7.71 9.55
C GLY A 57 -12.71 7.23 9.23
N LEU A 58 -12.02 6.67 10.23
CA LEU A 58 -10.70 6.02 10.11
C LEU A 58 -10.87 4.49 10.05
N THR A 59 -9.80 3.78 9.69
CA THR A 59 -9.76 2.32 9.55
C THR A 59 -8.60 1.73 10.35
N LEU A 60 -8.73 0.48 10.79
CA LEU A 60 -7.71 -0.26 11.53
C LEU A 60 -7.15 -1.42 10.71
N THR A 61 -5.82 -1.54 10.60
CA THR A 61 -5.15 -2.68 9.98
C THR A 61 -4.26 -3.37 11.00
N LEU A 62 -4.33 -4.71 11.08
CA LEU A 62 -3.55 -5.49 12.04
C LEU A 62 -2.47 -6.31 11.34
N VAL A 63 -1.33 -6.49 12.03
CA VAL A 63 -0.27 -7.42 11.58
C VAL A 63 -0.67 -8.84 11.96
N VAL A 64 -0.43 -9.77 11.05
CA VAL A 64 -0.62 -11.21 11.29
C VAL A 64 0.58 -11.94 10.69
N ASP A 65 1.27 -12.73 11.50
CA ASP A 65 2.35 -13.60 11.03
C ASP A 65 1.74 -14.94 10.56
N PRO A 66 2.40 -15.70 9.67
CA PRO A 66 1.87 -17.00 9.23
C PRO A 66 1.97 -18.10 10.29
N THR A 67 2.74 -17.87 11.35
CA THR A 67 3.18 -18.91 12.26
C THR A 67 2.18 -19.14 13.39
N VAL A 68 1.89 -20.40 13.70
CA VAL A 68 0.97 -20.77 14.77
C VAL A 68 1.74 -21.36 15.94
N GLN A 69 1.57 -20.79 17.13
CA GLN A 69 2.21 -21.32 18.33
C GLN A 69 1.69 -22.72 18.69
N ALA A 70 2.59 -23.67 18.91
CA ALA A 70 2.31 -25.12 19.03
C ALA A 70 1.40 -25.55 20.20
N ASP A 71 1.11 -24.66 21.14
CA ASP A 71 0.25 -24.89 22.31
C ASP A 71 -0.86 -23.83 22.43
N SER A 72 -1.13 -23.08 21.35
CA SER A 72 -2.21 -22.12 21.29
C SER A 72 -3.56 -22.78 21.01
N SER A 73 -4.64 -22.09 21.35
CA SER A 73 -6.00 -22.55 21.01
C SER A 73 -6.22 -22.62 19.49
N ALA A 74 -5.59 -21.73 18.72
CA ALA A 74 -5.60 -21.76 17.26
C ALA A 74 -4.95 -23.03 16.71
N PHE A 75 -3.83 -23.48 17.31
CA PHE A 75 -3.19 -24.74 16.95
C PHE A 75 -4.07 -25.95 17.29
N GLN A 76 -4.69 -25.96 18.47
CA GLN A 76 -5.63 -27.03 18.85
C GLN A 76 -6.79 -27.14 17.84
N ARG A 77 -7.42 -26.00 17.49
CA ARG A 77 -8.48 -25.96 16.46
C ARG A 77 -7.97 -26.41 15.09
N ALA A 78 -6.73 -26.08 14.74
CA ALA A 78 -6.12 -26.52 13.49
C ALA A 78 -6.01 -28.05 13.42
N LEU A 79 -5.59 -28.69 14.51
CA LEU A 79 -5.52 -30.15 14.61
C LEU A 79 -6.92 -30.79 14.53
N GLU A 80 -7.91 -30.22 15.23
CA GLU A 80 -9.31 -30.68 15.19
C GLU A 80 -9.93 -30.57 13.79
N GLN A 81 -9.47 -29.61 12.99
CA GLN A 81 -9.94 -29.38 11.61
C GLN A 81 -9.14 -30.12 10.53
N ASP A 82 -8.14 -30.91 10.92
CA ASP A 82 -7.21 -31.61 10.00
C ASP A 82 -6.50 -30.62 9.05
N VAL A 83 -5.98 -29.52 9.60
CA VAL A 83 -5.19 -28.53 8.86
C VAL A 83 -3.85 -29.12 8.42
N GLY A 84 -3.46 -28.87 7.17
CA GLY A 84 -2.13 -29.18 6.69
C GLY A 84 -1.10 -28.22 7.30
N PHE A 85 0.02 -28.77 7.78
CA PHE A 85 1.21 -28.00 8.14
C PHE A 85 2.37 -28.41 7.23
N ILE A 86 3.43 -27.61 7.20
CA ILE A 86 4.70 -28.03 6.61
C ILE A 86 5.28 -29.15 7.48
N GLU A 87 5.59 -30.29 6.86
CA GLU A 87 5.95 -31.52 7.57
C GLU A 87 7.33 -32.07 7.18
N TRP A 88 7.91 -32.86 8.07
CA TRP A 88 8.95 -33.83 7.73
C TRP A 88 8.37 -34.91 6.79
N PRO A 89 9.14 -35.39 5.80
CA PRO A 89 8.65 -36.42 4.89
C PRO A 89 8.48 -37.79 5.55
N GLN A 90 9.25 -38.04 6.61
CA GLN A 90 9.36 -39.34 7.29
C GLN A 90 9.50 -39.13 8.80
N THR A 91 8.93 -40.04 9.60
CA THR A 91 8.89 -39.93 11.07
C THR A 91 10.29 -40.01 11.68
N GLU A 92 11.20 -40.77 11.07
CA GLU A 92 12.58 -40.96 11.53
C GLU A 92 13.43 -39.67 11.43
N LEU A 93 12.99 -38.70 10.63
CA LEU A 93 13.65 -37.41 10.46
C LEU A 93 13.10 -36.35 11.41
N VAL A 94 12.00 -36.62 12.13
CA VAL A 94 11.40 -35.67 13.06
C VAL A 94 12.38 -35.38 14.18
N GLN A 95 12.59 -34.09 14.47
CA GLN A 95 13.45 -33.64 15.57
C GLN A 95 12.79 -33.94 16.93
N THR A 96 13.10 -35.12 17.48
CA THR A 96 12.50 -35.67 18.70
C THR A 96 12.55 -34.73 19.90
N GLU A 97 13.66 -33.99 20.08
CA GLU A 97 13.83 -33.02 21.18
C GLU A 97 12.82 -31.86 21.13
N VAL A 98 12.33 -31.49 19.94
CA VAL A 98 11.30 -30.45 19.77
C VAL A 98 9.91 -31.06 19.75
N ASN A 99 9.71 -32.20 19.08
CA ASN A 99 8.39 -32.81 18.99
C ASN A 99 7.86 -33.27 20.35
N GLN A 100 8.71 -33.87 21.20
CA GLN A 100 8.27 -34.45 22.48
C GLN A 100 7.86 -33.42 23.54
N ILE A 101 8.30 -32.17 23.41
CA ILE A 101 7.94 -31.10 24.36
C ILE A 101 6.57 -30.46 24.07
N HIS A 102 5.93 -30.82 22.94
CA HIS A 102 4.62 -30.30 22.54
C HIS A 102 3.57 -31.42 22.57
N PRO A 103 2.80 -31.58 23.66
CA PRO A 103 1.86 -32.70 23.82
C PRO A 103 0.84 -32.84 22.69
N LEU A 104 0.35 -31.71 22.16
CA LEU A 104 -0.63 -31.68 21.07
C LEU A 104 -0.08 -32.19 19.73
N ALA A 105 1.24 -32.16 19.55
CA ALA A 105 1.90 -32.52 18.29
C ALA A 105 2.77 -33.78 18.41
N LYS A 106 2.67 -34.50 19.53
CA LYS A 106 3.44 -35.72 19.77
C LYS A 106 3.13 -36.74 18.67
N GLU A 107 4.17 -37.37 18.13
CA GLU A 107 4.06 -38.39 17.05
C GLU A 107 3.54 -37.85 15.70
N THR A 108 3.37 -36.54 15.56
CA THR A 108 3.12 -35.90 14.26
C THR A 108 4.44 -35.65 13.51
N LYS A 109 4.34 -35.42 12.20
CA LYS A 109 5.47 -35.00 11.36
C LYS A 109 5.60 -33.48 11.23
N ILE A 110 4.85 -32.70 12.01
CA ILE A 110 4.84 -31.24 11.90
C ILE A 110 6.25 -30.68 12.11
N MET A 111 6.72 -29.87 11.16
CA MET A 111 8.02 -29.21 11.25
C MET A 111 7.88 -27.92 12.06
N PHE A 112 8.50 -27.91 13.23
CA PHE A 112 8.53 -26.76 14.12
C PHE A 112 9.74 -25.86 13.85
N GLY A 113 9.51 -24.55 13.88
CA GLY A 113 10.56 -23.54 13.84
C GLY A 113 10.41 -22.54 14.97
N ILE A 114 11.08 -21.40 14.82
CA ILE A 114 11.09 -20.29 15.78
C ILE A 114 10.55 -19.04 15.07
N GLY A 115 9.42 -18.53 15.54
CA GLY A 115 8.80 -17.29 15.06
C GLY A 115 9.11 -16.11 15.99
N ARG A 116 8.22 -15.11 16.02
CA ARG A 116 8.26 -14.03 17.02
C ARG A 116 7.73 -14.45 18.39
N SER A 117 7.22 -15.67 18.51
CA SER A 117 6.68 -16.21 19.75
C SER A 117 7.77 -16.68 20.70
N ASP A 118 7.45 -16.73 21.99
CA ASP A 118 8.34 -17.30 23.01
C ASP A 118 8.25 -18.83 23.08
N ARG A 119 7.75 -19.50 22.03
CA ARG A 119 7.60 -20.95 21.92
C ARG A 119 7.83 -21.41 20.48
N HIS A 120 7.92 -22.72 20.24
CA HIS A 120 7.97 -23.22 18.86
C HIS A 120 6.68 -22.93 18.12
N VAL A 121 6.82 -22.73 16.82
CA VAL A 121 5.70 -22.44 15.92
C VAL A 121 5.66 -23.43 14.77
N ALA A 122 4.43 -23.78 14.37
CA ALA A 122 4.15 -24.51 13.16
C ALA A 122 3.84 -23.55 12.00
N PHE A 123 4.01 -24.03 10.78
CA PHE A 123 3.78 -23.26 9.55
C PHE A 123 2.64 -23.91 8.77
N PRO A 124 1.44 -23.30 8.73
CA PRO A 124 0.32 -23.83 7.99
C PRO A 124 0.64 -23.97 6.50
N ASP A 125 0.22 -25.08 5.91
CA ASP A 125 0.40 -25.37 4.50
C ASP A 125 -0.78 -24.84 3.69
N PHE A 126 -0.64 -23.61 3.18
CA PHE A 126 -1.66 -22.95 2.35
C PHE A 126 -1.76 -23.53 0.93
N LEU A 127 -0.94 -24.55 0.58
CA LEU A 127 -1.08 -25.34 -0.64
C LEU A 127 -1.87 -26.64 -0.42
N ASP A 128 -2.50 -26.80 0.76
CA ASP A 128 -3.37 -27.93 1.07
C ASP A 128 -4.50 -28.07 0.03
N PRO A 129 -4.51 -29.15 -0.79
CA PRO A 129 -5.49 -29.33 -1.85
C PRO A 129 -6.89 -29.65 -1.32
N LEU A 130 -7.04 -29.95 -0.03
CA LEU A 130 -8.33 -30.18 0.62
C LEU A 130 -8.95 -28.88 1.16
N ASN A 131 -8.29 -27.72 0.99
CA ASN A 131 -8.71 -26.41 1.49
C ASN A 131 -8.96 -26.35 3.02
N LYS A 132 -8.47 -27.32 3.81
CA LYS A 132 -8.64 -27.31 5.27
C LYS A 132 -7.86 -26.17 5.89
N THR A 133 -6.62 -25.94 5.44
CA THR A 133 -5.81 -24.81 5.91
C THR A 133 -6.48 -23.47 5.64
N THR A 134 -7.03 -23.26 4.43
CA THR A 134 -7.73 -22.03 4.10
C THR A 134 -9.00 -21.85 4.93
N ALA A 135 -9.81 -22.89 5.09
CA ALA A 135 -11.03 -22.83 5.90
C ALA A 135 -10.73 -22.48 7.37
N TRP A 136 -9.74 -23.14 7.97
CA TRP A 136 -9.29 -22.83 9.32
C TRP A 136 -8.79 -21.38 9.42
N TRP A 137 -7.97 -20.92 8.47
CA TRP A 137 -7.49 -19.54 8.45
C TRP A 137 -8.62 -18.51 8.37
N MET A 138 -9.65 -18.79 7.58
CA MET A 138 -10.86 -17.96 7.50
C MET A 138 -11.58 -17.86 8.85
N ASP A 139 -11.70 -18.97 9.57
CA ASP A 139 -12.33 -19.00 10.89
C ASP A 139 -11.49 -18.27 11.96
N GLU A 140 -10.17 -18.38 11.93
CA GLU A 140 -9.27 -17.65 12.83
C GLU A 140 -9.31 -16.14 12.58
N ILE A 141 -9.28 -15.71 11.31
CA ILE A 141 -9.40 -14.30 10.93
C ILE A 141 -10.78 -13.73 11.31
N LYS A 142 -11.85 -14.52 11.16
CA LYS A 142 -13.20 -14.12 11.60
C LYS A 142 -13.29 -13.96 13.11
N GLN A 143 -12.70 -14.87 13.88
CA GLN A 143 -12.62 -14.75 15.34
C GLN A 143 -11.82 -13.51 15.76
N LEU A 144 -10.69 -13.22 15.09
CA LEU A 144 -9.93 -12.01 15.32
C LEU A 144 -10.74 -10.75 14.98
N HIS A 145 -11.50 -10.77 13.88
CA HIS A 145 -12.32 -9.63 13.50
C HIS A 145 -13.44 -9.38 14.51
N PHE A 146 -14.08 -10.44 15.02
CA PHE A 146 -15.08 -10.32 16.09
C PHE A 146 -14.54 -9.63 17.35
N THR A 147 -13.27 -9.88 17.69
CA THR A 147 -12.64 -9.34 18.90
C THR A 147 -11.98 -7.98 18.70
N ALA A 148 -11.42 -7.68 17.53
CA ALA A 148 -10.64 -6.47 17.28
C ALA A 148 -11.26 -5.50 16.27
N ASN A 149 -12.29 -5.90 15.52
CA ASN A 149 -13.03 -5.08 14.56
C ASN A 149 -12.13 -4.32 13.57
N PHE A 150 -11.14 -5.00 12.99
CA PHE A 150 -10.20 -4.43 12.02
C PHE A 150 -10.75 -4.47 10.58
N ASP A 151 -10.21 -3.62 9.70
CA ASP A 151 -10.61 -3.45 8.29
C ASP A 151 -9.61 -4.06 7.29
N GLY A 152 -8.38 -4.36 7.73
CA GLY A 152 -7.34 -4.94 6.87
C GLY A 152 -6.30 -5.76 7.64
N VAL A 153 -5.54 -6.54 6.89
CA VAL A 153 -4.45 -7.39 7.40
C VAL A 153 -3.13 -7.07 6.70
N TRP A 154 -2.09 -6.95 7.52
CA TRP A 154 -0.71 -6.86 7.11
C TRP A 154 -0.03 -8.20 7.40
N LEU A 155 0.21 -8.99 6.35
CA LEU A 155 0.94 -10.25 6.41
C LEU A 155 2.45 -9.98 6.46
N ASP A 156 3.08 -10.33 7.56
CA ASP A 156 4.51 -10.20 7.78
C ASP A 156 5.14 -11.60 8.00
N MET A 157 6.47 -11.69 7.94
CA MET A 157 7.21 -12.93 8.25
C MET A 157 6.89 -14.14 7.33
N ASN A 158 6.34 -13.91 6.14
CA ASN A 158 5.75 -14.95 5.29
C ASN A 158 6.57 -15.40 4.07
N GLU A 159 7.90 -15.34 4.16
CA GLU A 159 8.79 -15.95 3.15
C GLU A 159 8.69 -17.46 3.01
N PRO A 160 8.41 -18.29 4.05
CA PRO A 160 8.24 -18.06 5.49
C PRO A 160 9.56 -17.86 6.24
N ALA A 161 9.59 -16.91 7.17
CA ALA A 161 10.76 -16.64 8.00
C ALA A 161 10.80 -17.56 9.23
N ASN A 162 11.96 -18.18 9.46
CA ASN A 162 12.28 -18.93 10.67
C ASN A 162 13.51 -18.30 11.34
N LEU A 163 13.34 -17.80 12.56
CA LEU A 163 14.37 -17.00 13.23
C LEU A 163 15.52 -17.83 13.79
N GLY A 164 15.40 -19.16 13.82
CA GLY A 164 16.40 -20.06 14.39
C GLY A 164 16.60 -21.37 13.62
N ALA A 165 16.80 -21.30 12.30
CA ALA A 165 17.40 -22.42 11.56
C ALA A 165 18.93 -22.40 11.75
N ASP A 166 19.49 -23.53 12.21
CA ASP A 166 20.92 -23.88 12.31
C ASP A 166 21.90 -22.86 12.95
N LYS A 167 22.46 -23.23 14.12
CA LYS A 167 23.66 -22.79 14.89
C LYS A 167 24.10 -21.30 14.95
N HIS A 168 23.56 -20.38 14.17
CA HIS A 168 24.13 -19.05 14.01
C HIS A 168 23.16 -17.97 14.48
N ARG A 169 23.42 -17.59 15.74
CA ARG A 169 22.91 -16.42 16.47
C ARG A 169 21.41 -16.50 16.80
N HIS A 170 21.13 -16.64 18.10
CA HIS A 170 19.82 -16.33 18.66
C HIS A 170 19.39 -14.95 18.16
N SER A 171 18.24 -14.91 17.50
CA SER A 171 17.59 -13.65 17.17
C SER A 171 17.33 -12.87 18.46
N LYS A 172 17.36 -11.54 18.42
CA LYS A 172 16.89 -10.70 19.55
C LYS A 172 15.44 -11.02 19.97
N TRP A 173 14.70 -11.71 19.10
CA TRP A 173 13.34 -12.16 19.32
C TRP A 173 13.25 -13.57 19.93
N ASP A 174 14.31 -14.39 19.87
CA ASP A 174 14.37 -15.70 20.53
C ASP A 174 14.87 -15.53 21.99
N ARG A 175 13.99 -15.01 22.83
CA ARG A 175 14.30 -14.66 24.23
C ARG A 175 14.56 -15.89 25.11
N LYS A 176 14.00 -17.04 24.74
CA LYS A 176 14.07 -18.28 25.52
C LYS A 176 15.11 -19.28 25.04
N GLN A 177 15.87 -18.94 23.98
CA GLN A 177 16.88 -19.82 23.40
C GLN A 177 16.29 -21.17 23.04
N LEU A 178 15.17 -21.15 22.33
CA LEU A 178 14.48 -22.36 21.93
C LEU A 178 15.40 -23.26 21.11
N ALA A 179 15.23 -24.59 21.23
CA ALA A 179 15.97 -25.53 20.40
C ALA A 179 15.73 -25.21 18.92
N PRO A 180 16.78 -24.92 18.13
CA PRO A 180 16.64 -24.50 16.73
C PRO A 180 16.19 -25.65 15.84
N LEU A 181 15.60 -25.32 14.70
CA LEU A 181 15.35 -26.31 13.64
C LEU A 181 16.70 -26.78 13.07
N LYS A 182 16.90 -28.09 13.03
CA LYS A 182 18.14 -28.73 12.53
C LYS A 182 17.87 -29.44 11.21
N CYS A 183 18.42 -28.93 10.11
CA CYS A 183 18.26 -29.54 8.78
C CYS A 183 19.40 -30.55 8.48
N PRO A 184 19.12 -31.64 7.74
CA PRO A 184 20.14 -32.62 7.37
C PRO A 184 21.06 -32.07 6.28
N LEU A 185 22.21 -31.52 6.67
CA LEU A 185 23.21 -30.96 5.73
C LEU A 185 24.22 -31.99 5.20
N THR A 186 24.08 -33.25 5.60
CA THR A 186 24.91 -34.37 5.13
C THR A 186 24.05 -35.60 4.82
N GLY A 187 24.58 -36.54 4.03
CA GLY A 187 23.85 -37.75 3.63
C GLY A 187 22.87 -37.53 2.48
N LEU A 188 21.93 -38.47 2.32
CA LEU A 188 21.08 -38.56 1.12
C LEU A 188 20.19 -37.33 0.90
N ASN A 189 19.73 -36.68 1.98
CA ASN A 189 18.81 -35.54 1.91
C ASN A 189 19.49 -34.17 1.83
N ALA A 190 20.83 -34.12 1.93
CA ALA A 190 21.58 -32.86 1.96
C ALA A 190 21.42 -32.03 0.69
N HIS A 191 21.17 -32.68 -0.46
CA HIS A 191 21.04 -32.01 -1.75
C HIS A 191 19.84 -31.05 -1.84
N PHE A 192 18.87 -31.13 -0.93
CA PHE A 192 17.78 -30.16 -0.88
C PHE A 192 18.24 -28.82 -0.29
N ASP A 193 19.03 -28.83 0.78
CA ASP A 193 19.52 -27.59 1.41
C ASP A 193 20.86 -27.11 0.81
N VAL A 194 21.64 -28.06 0.28
CA VAL A 194 22.93 -27.86 -0.40
C VAL A 194 22.83 -28.42 -1.83
N PRO A 195 22.06 -27.78 -2.73
CA PRO A 195 21.90 -28.25 -4.10
C PRO A 195 23.24 -28.24 -4.86
N PRO A 196 23.37 -29.04 -5.93
CA PRO A 196 24.56 -29.04 -6.78
C PRO A 196 24.95 -27.65 -7.31
N TYR A 197 23.96 -26.75 -7.44
CA TYR A 197 24.15 -25.35 -7.74
C TYR A 197 23.45 -24.48 -6.69
N GLN A 198 24.23 -23.82 -5.85
CA GLN A 198 23.72 -22.84 -4.88
C GLN A 198 23.60 -21.46 -5.54
N THR A 199 22.44 -20.85 -5.43
CA THR A 199 22.22 -19.49 -5.96
C THR A 199 22.99 -18.46 -5.14
N ALA A 200 23.26 -17.29 -5.73
CA ALA A 200 23.97 -16.20 -5.07
C ALA A 200 23.36 -15.79 -3.71
N ASN A 201 22.05 -16.00 -3.54
CA ASN A 201 21.32 -15.69 -2.30
C ASN A 201 21.90 -16.41 -1.07
N VAL A 202 22.41 -17.64 -1.25
CA VAL A 202 23.03 -18.38 -0.15
C VAL A 202 24.25 -17.64 0.40
N TYR A 203 25.01 -16.97 -0.47
CA TYR A 203 26.26 -16.32 -0.09
C TYR A 203 26.10 -14.89 0.43
N GLN A 204 24.88 -14.36 0.45
CA GLN A 204 24.59 -12.97 0.86
C GLN A 204 25.08 -12.67 2.29
N TRP A 205 25.10 -13.68 3.17
CA TRP A 205 25.46 -13.55 4.58
C TRP A 205 26.68 -14.40 4.97
N GLY A 206 27.49 -14.81 3.98
CA GLY A 206 28.67 -15.65 4.16
C GLY A 206 28.58 -17.03 3.49
N PHE A 207 29.74 -17.69 3.36
CA PHE A 207 29.89 -18.95 2.61
C PHE A 207 29.40 -20.21 3.34
N GLU A 208 29.05 -20.11 4.63
CA GLU A 208 28.58 -21.25 5.45
C GLU A 208 27.06 -21.44 5.42
N ASN A 209 26.33 -20.55 4.74
CA ASN A 209 24.88 -20.62 4.70
C ASN A 209 24.39 -21.66 3.67
N VAL A 210 23.11 -22.03 3.78
CA VAL A 210 22.42 -23.02 2.96
C VAL A 210 21.01 -22.53 2.64
N LEU A 211 20.23 -23.26 1.83
CA LEU A 211 18.89 -22.79 1.47
C LEU A 211 17.93 -22.68 2.67
N SER A 212 18.07 -23.53 3.69
CA SER A 212 17.29 -23.44 4.94
C SER A 212 17.69 -22.26 5.84
N THR A 213 18.74 -21.51 5.53
CA THR A 213 19.16 -20.36 6.34
C THR A 213 18.02 -19.35 6.48
N LYS A 214 17.57 -19.17 7.73
CA LYS A 214 16.43 -18.31 8.12
C LYS A 214 15.06 -18.71 7.54
N THR A 215 14.91 -19.97 7.14
CA THR A 215 13.62 -20.55 6.72
C THR A 215 13.52 -22.02 7.18
N LEU A 216 12.68 -22.82 6.55
CA LEU A 216 12.48 -24.24 6.87
C LEU A 216 13.41 -25.14 6.06
N CYS A 217 13.56 -26.39 6.50
CA CYS A 217 14.39 -27.34 5.76
C CYS A 217 13.77 -27.65 4.40
N MET A 218 14.56 -27.61 3.33
CA MET A 218 14.03 -27.74 1.97
C MET A 218 13.49 -29.14 1.66
N LEU A 219 13.92 -30.17 2.40
CA LEU A 219 13.35 -31.53 2.29
C LEU A 219 11.91 -31.65 2.83
N ALA A 220 11.41 -30.62 3.54
CA ALA A 220 10.07 -30.62 4.07
C ALA A 220 9.04 -30.83 2.96
N THR A 221 7.82 -31.16 3.33
CA THR A 221 6.77 -31.48 2.37
C THR A 221 5.58 -30.55 2.52
N THR A 222 4.99 -30.23 1.37
CA THR A 222 3.82 -29.37 1.21
C THR A 222 2.75 -30.10 0.40
N SER A 223 1.57 -29.49 0.30
CA SER A 223 0.39 -30.03 -0.35
C SER A 223 0.03 -31.45 0.16
N ARG A 224 0.10 -31.65 1.48
CA ARG A 224 -0.06 -32.96 2.14
C ARG A 224 0.86 -34.05 1.59
N ASN A 225 2.17 -33.82 1.68
CA ASN A 225 3.23 -34.76 1.27
C ASN A 225 3.27 -35.06 -0.25
N LYS A 226 2.66 -34.21 -1.09
CA LYS A 226 2.68 -34.37 -2.55
C LYS A 226 3.85 -33.63 -3.22
N THR A 227 4.32 -32.56 -2.60
CA THR A 227 5.39 -31.70 -3.14
C THR A 227 6.46 -31.44 -2.09
N ARG A 228 7.65 -31.04 -2.54
CA ARG A 228 8.74 -30.63 -1.66
C ARG A 228 8.67 -29.13 -1.41
N PHE A 229 9.01 -28.73 -0.20
CA PHE A 229 9.17 -27.32 0.15
C PHE A 229 10.27 -26.66 -0.69
N TYR A 230 11.31 -27.39 -1.09
CA TYR A 230 12.30 -26.97 -2.09
C TYR A 230 11.65 -26.34 -3.34
N ASP A 231 10.60 -26.96 -3.87
CA ASP A 231 9.90 -26.50 -5.07
C ASP A 231 8.88 -25.39 -4.78
N THR A 232 8.30 -25.39 -3.58
CA THR A 232 7.15 -24.53 -3.24
C THR A 232 7.49 -23.35 -2.32
N LYS A 233 8.72 -23.21 -1.82
CA LYS A 233 9.09 -22.20 -0.82
C LYS A 233 8.69 -20.79 -1.26
N ASN A 234 8.97 -20.42 -2.51
CA ASN A 234 8.67 -19.08 -3.02
C ASN A 234 7.18 -18.84 -3.28
N LEU A 235 6.34 -19.88 -3.19
CA LEU A 235 4.89 -19.77 -3.31
C LEU A 235 4.19 -19.57 -1.96
N TYR A 236 4.89 -19.75 -0.83
CA TYR A 236 4.28 -19.70 0.50
C TYR A 236 3.55 -18.37 0.75
N GLY A 237 4.24 -17.25 0.55
CA GLY A 237 3.65 -15.91 0.71
C GLY A 237 2.44 -15.67 -0.18
N LEU A 238 2.51 -16.07 -1.46
CA LEU A 238 1.38 -15.99 -2.39
C LEU A 238 0.20 -16.83 -1.90
N SER A 239 0.41 -18.09 -1.53
CA SER A 239 -0.65 -18.99 -1.08
C SER A 239 -1.35 -18.50 0.20
N GLN A 240 -0.59 -17.97 1.17
CA GLN A 240 -1.17 -17.32 2.34
C GLN A 240 -1.95 -16.05 1.97
N THR A 241 -1.43 -15.25 1.03
CA THR A 241 -2.09 -14.02 0.59
C THR A 241 -3.47 -14.31 -0.02
N ILE A 242 -3.57 -15.35 -0.83
CA ILE A 242 -4.84 -15.83 -1.42
C ILE A 242 -5.84 -16.21 -0.33
N ALA A 243 -5.40 -17.04 0.63
CA ALA A 243 -6.23 -17.46 1.75
C ALA A 243 -6.69 -16.26 2.61
N THR A 244 -5.80 -15.28 2.83
CA THR A 244 -6.08 -14.09 3.63
C THR A 244 -7.06 -13.15 2.95
N GLN A 245 -6.93 -12.89 1.64
CA GLN A 245 -7.89 -12.07 0.91
C GLN A 245 -9.30 -12.65 0.98
N THR A 246 -9.42 -13.98 0.84
CA THR A 246 -10.69 -14.70 1.01
C THR A 246 -11.21 -14.56 2.45
N ALA A 247 -10.34 -14.72 3.45
CA ALA A 247 -10.69 -14.61 4.86
C ALA A 247 -11.18 -13.20 5.24
N ILE A 248 -10.57 -12.15 4.70
CA ILE A 248 -10.96 -10.76 4.95
C ILE A 248 -12.34 -10.46 4.37
N ASN A 249 -12.57 -10.85 3.12
CA ASN A 249 -13.88 -10.71 2.48
C ASN A 249 -14.97 -11.43 3.29
N TYR A 250 -14.67 -12.64 3.77
CA TYR A 250 -15.59 -13.43 4.58
C TYR A 250 -15.84 -12.85 5.98
N ALA A 251 -14.79 -12.38 6.67
CA ALA A 251 -14.88 -11.87 8.03
C ALA A 251 -15.57 -10.50 8.10
N THR A 252 -15.28 -9.61 7.15
CA THR A 252 -15.70 -8.20 7.19
C THR A 252 -16.89 -7.88 6.28
N ALA A 253 -17.23 -8.77 5.33
CA ALA A 253 -18.13 -8.51 4.22
C ALA A 253 -17.75 -7.27 3.37
N LYS A 254 -16.47 -6.87 3.41
CA LYS A 254 -15.89 -5.76 2.67
C LYS A 254 -14.67 -6.22 1.90
N ARG A 255 -14.31 -5.48 0.85
CA ARG A 255 -13.10 -5.69 0.03
C ARG A 255 -11.83 -5.73 0.88
N GLY A 256 -11.80 -4.92 1.94
CA GLY A 256 -10.71 -4.83 2.89
C GLY A 256 -9.36 -4.47 2.26
N LEU A 257 -8.31 -4.57 3.07
CA LEU A 257 -6.93 -4.38 2.65
C LEU A 257 -6.10 -5.60 3.04
N VAL A 258 -5.32 -6.14 2.11
CA VAL A 258 -4.23 -7.08 2.40
C VAL A 258 -2.94 -6.49 1.89
N VAL A 259 -1.90 -6.52 2.72
CA VAL A 259 -0.53 -6.15 2.35
C VAL A 259 0.40 -7.28 2.76
N SER A 260 1.24 -7.79 1.85
CA SER A 260 2.10 -8.96 2.10
C SER A 260 3.58 -8.67 1.87
N ARG A 261 4.46 -9.26 2.71
CA ARG A 261 5.92 -9.14 2.56
C ARG A 261 6.40 -9.96 1.38
N SER A 262 6.22 -11.27 1.49
CA SER A 262 6.62 -12.22 0.48
C SER A 262 5.63 -12.19 -0.68
N THR A 263 6.17 -12.07 -1.89
CA THR A 263 5.41 -11.98 -3.13
C THR A 263 5.99 -12.91 -4.19
N PHE A 264 5.15 -13.28 -5.15
CA PHE A 264 5.49 -14.03 -6.36
C PHE A 264 4.66 -13.45 -7.51
N PRO A 265 5.02 -13.63 -8.80
CA PRO A 265 4.12 -13.23 -9.89
C PRO A 265 2.69 -13.69 -9.64
N SER A 266 1.72 -12.78 -9.81
CA SER A 266 0.29 -12.83 -9.40
C SER A 266 -0.08 -12.30 -8.01
N SER A 267 0.86 -12.09 -7.07
CA SER A 267 0.52 -11.60 -5.72
C SER A 267 -0.27 -10.28 -5.72
N GLY A 268 -0.01 -9.39 -6.69
CA GLY A 268 -0.69 -8.10 -6.82
C GLY A 268 -2.19 -8.17 -7.14
N HIS A 269 -2.70 -9.34 -7.52
CA HIS A 269 -4.13 -9.58 -7.64
C HIS A 269 -4.82 -9.67 -6.27
N TYR A 270 -4.11 -10.15 -5.23
CA TYR A 270 -4.68 -10.43 -3.91
C TYR A 270 -4.27 -9.41 -2.84
N ALA A 271 -3.12 -8.75 -2.99
CA ALA A 271 -2.59 -7.82 -1.99
C ALA A 271 -1.69 -6.73 -2.58
N GLY A 272 -1.48 -5.69 -1.78
CA GLY A 272 -0.35 -4.78 -1.96
C GLY A 272 0.94 -5.30 -1.34
N HIS A 273 1.98 -4.49 -1.44
CA HIS A 273 3.30 -4.76 -0.89
C HIS A 273 3.90 -3.48 -0.28
N TRP A 274 4.78 -3.62 0.71
CA TRP A 274 5.61 -2.51 1.18
C TRP A 274 7.08 -2.85 1.00
N ILE A 275 7.86 -1.86 0.59
CA ILE A 275 9.32 -1.98 0.53
C ILE A 275 9.84 -1.98 1.96
N ASP A 276 10.36 -3.13 2.38
CA ASP A 276 10.94 -3.36 3.71
C ASP A 276 12.46 -3.06 3.71
N GLY A 277 13.08 -3.08 4.89
CA GLY A 277 14.54 -3.09 5.03
C GLY A 277 15.23 -1.73 4.94
N THR A 278 14.48 -0.63 4.91
CA THR A 278 15.09 0.70 4.96
C THR A 278 15.52 1.04 6.39
N ILE A 279 16.72 1.56 6.56
CA ILE A 279 17.27 1.94 7.87
C ILE A 279 17.39 3.46 8.02
N GLY A 280 16.69 4.22 7.19
CA GLY A 280 16.61 5.67 7.26
C GLY A 280 17.81 6.37 6.60
N ARG A 281 18.20 5.94 5.40
CA ARG A 281 19.27 6.58 4.61
C ARG A 281 18.76 7.19 3.31
N TRP A 282 19.52 8.10 2.73
CA TRP A 282 19.22 8.69 1.41
C TRP A 282 19.32 7.69 0.27
N GLU A 283 20.18 6.68 0.40
CA GLU A 283 20.23 5.52 -0.50
C GLU A 283 18.90 4.78 -0.46
N ASP A 284 18.36 4.53 0.73
CA ASP A 284 17.09 3.80 0.91
C ASP A 284 15.91 4.55 0.25
N LEU A 285 15.86 5.89 0.39
CA LEU A 285 14.87 6.74 -0.29
C LEU A 285 14.91 6.50 -1.80
N ARG A 286 16.10 6.56 -2.40
CA ARG A 286 16.33 6.39 -3.85
C ARG A 286 16.02 4.97 -4.33
N THR A 287 16.52 3.95 -3.63
CA THR A 287 16.25 2.56 -4.00
C THR A 287 14.79 2.19 -3.82
N SER A 288 14.09 2.79 -2.83
CA SER A 288 12.65 2.56 -2.66
C SER A 288 11.83 3.09 -3.83
N LEU A 289 12.23 4.23 -4.40
CA LEU A 289 11.57 4.80 -5.58
C LEU A 289 11.78 3.92 -6.82
N ILE A 290 12.96 3.32 -6.98
CA ILE A 290 13.22 2.34 -8.04
C ILE A 290 12.35 1.09 -7.81
N ALA A 291 12.39 0.52 -6.60
CA ALA A 291 11.63 -0.69 -6.26
C ALA A 291 10.12 -0.50 -6.49
N ILE A 292 9.55 0.64 -6.11
CA ILE A 292 8.13 0.94 -6.35
C ILE A 292 7.77 0.91 -7.84
N GLN A 293 8.65 1.42 -8.70
CA GLN A 293 8.46 1.34 -10.15
C GLN A 293 8.56 -0.11 -10.65
N GLU A 294 9.52 -0.89 -10.16
CA GLU A 294 9.66 -2.31 -10.47
C GLU A 294 8.43 -3.12 -10.05
N PHE A 295 7.88 -2.89 -8.85
CA PHE A 295 6.68 -3.58 -8.36
C PHE A 295 5.44 -3.26 -9.20
N ASN A 296 5.35 -2.06 -9.76
CA ASN A 296 4.32 -1.74 -10.75
C ASN A 296 4.50 -2.58 -12.04
N MET A 297 5.74 -2.85 -12.46
CA MET A 297 6.04 -3.77 -13.59
C MET A 297 5.76 -5.23 -13.23
N PHE A 298 5.96 -5.62 -11.97
CA PHE A 298 5.64 -6.96 -11.46
C PHE A 298 4.13 -7.19 -11.26
N GLY A 299 3.30 -6.19 -11.56
CA GLY A 299 1.84 -6.28 -11.46
C GLY A 299 1.31 -6.07 -10.04
N ILE A 300 2.04 -5.35 -9.17
CA ILE A 300 1.68 -5.02 -7.79
C ILE A 300 1.62 -3.49 -7.63
N PRO A 301 0.57 -2.81 -8.13
CA PRO A 301 0.52 -1.35 -8.15
C PRO A 301 0.22 -0.71 -6.80
N TYR A 302 -0.36 -1.44 -5.83
CA TYR A 302 -0.58 -0.94 -4.47
C TYR A 302 0.68 -1.16 -3.63
N VAL A 303 1.70 -0.33 -3.88
CA VAL A 303 3.03 -0.44 -3.28
C VAL A 303 3.52 0.91 -2.74
N GLY A 304 4.42 0.86 -1.77
CA GLY A 304 5.06 2.03 -1.19
C GLY A 304 6.16 1.63 -0.20
N SER A 305 6.93 2.61 0.25
CA SER A 305 8.03 2.43 1.20
C SER A 305 7.60 2.84 2.59
N ASN A 306 8.08 2.12 3.60
CA ASN A 306 7.95 2.62 4.95
C ASN A 306 8.85 3.84 5.16
N VAL A 307 8.28 4.92 5.68
CA VAL A 307 9.08 6.02 6.20
C VAL A 307 9.53 5.64 7.62
N HIS A 308 10.78 5.20 7.76
CA HIS A 308 11.34 4.64 9.00
C HIS A 308 12.14 5.63 9.87
N THR A 309 12.24 6.89 9.45
CA THR A 309 13.08 7.88 10.12
C THR A 309 12.35 8.57 11.28
N ILE A 310 13.06 8.76 12.39
CA ILE A 310 12.60 9.59 13.51
C ILE A 310 12.85 11.06 13.11
N CYS A 311 11.81 11.88 13.10
CA CYS A 311 11.92 13.31 12.76
C CYS A 311 12.26 14.08 14.06
N ASN A 312 13.52 14.01 14.50
CA ASN A 312 13.97 14.60 15.78
C ASN A 312 15.41 15.19 15.77
N SER A 313 15.99 15.47 14.60
CA SER A 313 17.31 16.12 14.49
C SER A 313 17.48 16.74 13.09
N ASP A 314 18.31 17.78 12.91
CA ASP A 314 18.38 18.50 11.62
C ASP A 314 18.59 17.59 10.38
N VAL A 315 19.46 16.57 10.48
CA VAL A 315 19.70 15.61 9.38
C VAL A 315 18.55 14.60 9.25
N ALA A 316 18.00 14.13 10.37
CA ALA A 316 16.87 13.20 10.35
C ALA A 316 15.56 13.89 9.92
N ASP A 317 15.44 15.19 10.16
CA ASP A 317 14.33 16.07 9.80
C ASP A 317 14.31 16.29 8.30
N GLU A 318 15.45 16.56 7.66
CA GLU A 318 15.49 16.72 6.20
C GLU A 318 15.09 15.44 5.48
N LEU A 319 15.73 14.32 5.80
CA LEU A 319 15.39 13.04 5.18
C LEU A 319 13.93 12.67 5.47
N CYS A 320 13.44 12.87 6.70
CA CYS A 320 12.03 12.67 7.05
C CYS A 320 11.09 13.50 6.17
N ILE A 321 11.33 14.80 6.04
CA ILE A 321 10.50 15.68 5.23
C ILE A 321 10.51 15.24 3.76
N ARG A 322 11.69 14.96 3.18
CA ARG A 322 11.79 14.52 1.78
C ARG A 322 11.08 13.19 1.55
N TRP A 323 11.17 12.27 2.51
CA TRP A 323 10.49 11.00 2.41
C TRP A 323 8.98 11.13 2.56
N GLN A 324 8.48 12.02 3.42
CA GLN A 324 7.05 12.31 3.54
C GLN A 324 6.51 13.00 2.28
N GLN A 325 7.28 13.94 1.73
CA GLN A 325 6.98 14.59 0.46
C GLN A 325 6.87 13.57 -0.68
N LEU A 326 7.82 12.63 -0.80
CA LEU A 326 7.76 11.54 -1.78
C LEU A 326 6.64 10.54 -1.47
N GLY A 327 6.51 10.15 -0.20
CA GLY A 327 5.59 9.14 0.31
C GLY A 327 4.13 9.47 0.00
N ALA A 328 3.77 10.75 0.02
CA ALA A 328 2.45 11.23 -0.36
C ALA A 328 2.04 10.87 -1.81
N PHE A 329 3.00 10.58 -2.70
CA PHE A 329 2.75 10.16 -4.08
C PHE A 329 2.78 8.64 -4.29
N GLN A 330 3.13 7.85 -3.28
CA GLN A 330 3.14 6.39 -3.35
C GLN A 330 1.74 5.82 -3.15
N SER A 331 1.38 4.70 -3.79
CA SER A 331 0.04 4.12 -3.62
C SER A 331 -0.21 3.68 -2.18
N LEU A 332 0.76 2.97 -1.57
CA LEU A 332 0.79 2.69 -0.13
C LEU A 332 1.64 3.74 0.60
N SER A 333 1.03 4.87 0.97
CA SER A 333 1.68 5.92 1.76
C SER A 333 1.60 5.59 3.26
N ARG A 334 2.61 4.90 3.80
CA ARG A 334 2.63 4.44 5.21
C ARG A 334 3.84 4.97 5.99
N TYR A 335 3.58 5.54 7.15
CA TYR A 335 4.59 5.90 8.15
C TYR A 335 4.66 4.79 9.21
N HIS A 336 5.83 4.16 9.39
CA HIS A 336 5.96 2.97 10.24
C HIS A 336 7.20 3.08 11.15
N ASN A 337 7.02 2.83 12.45
CA ASN A 337 8.04 2.97 13.51
C ASN A 337 8.65 4.38 13.64
N GLY A 338 8.07 5.38 12.98
CA GLY A 338 8.53 6.74 13.09
C GLY A 338 7.85 7.44 14.25
N ASN A 339 8.63 8.20 15.03
CA ASN A 339 8.10 9.14 16.00
C ASN A 339 8.27 10.53 15.37
N ILE A 340 7.17 11.26 15.16
CA ILE A 340 7.28 12.68 14.83
C ILE A 340 7.60 13.36 16.17
N GLY A 341 8.88 13.65 16.40
CA GLY A 341 9.37 14.11 17.70
C GLY A 341 8.62 15.36 18.15
N ALA A 342 8.03 15.30 19.35
CA ALA A 342 7.53 16.48 20.02
C ALA A 342 8.70 17.22 20.71
N PRO A 343 8.75 18.57 20.68
CA PRO A 343 7.82 19.48 20.03
C PRO A 343 8.02 19.55 18.51
N TYR A 344 6.91 19.50 17.76
CA TYR A 344 6.92 19.46 16.31
C TYR A 344 7.51 20.74 15.71
N ASN A 345 8.48 20.62 14.80
CA ASN A 345 8.96 21.74 13.99
C ASN A 345 7.82 22.20 13.04
N PRO A 346 7.32 23.44 13.15
CA PRO A 346 6.18 23.90 12.35
C PRO A 346 6.42 23.85 10.84
N LYS A 347 7.67 24.02 10.39
CA LYS A 347 8.03 23.92 8.96
C LYS A 347 7.94 22.48 8.46
N VAL A 348 8.39 21.50 9.27
CA VAL A 348 8.23 20.06 8.99
C VAL A 348 6.74 19.72 8.84
N LEU A 349 5.92 20.15 9.79
CA LEU A 349 4.48 19.88 9.77
C LEU A 349 3.79 20.50 8.54
N GLU A 350 4.15 21.73 8.19
CA GLU A 350 3.56 22.39 7.03
C GLU A 350 3.92 21.68 5.71
N ALA A 351 5.18 21.28 5.53
CA ALA A 351 5.60 20.52 4.35
C ALA A 351 4.87 19.17 4.22
N ILE A 352 4.75 18.43 5.33
CA ILE A 352 4.02 17.16 5.39
C ILE A 352 2.52 17.38 5.11
N ARG A 353 1.94 18.45 5.68
CA ARG A 353 0.53 18.82 5.47
C ARG A 353 0.27 19.15 4.01
N GLN A 354 1.14 19.93 3.36
CA GLN A 354 1.00 20.26 1.94
C GLN A 354 1.03 19.02 1.04
N ALA A 355 1.99 18.12 1.25
CA ALA A 355 2.10 16.88 0.47
C ALA A 355 0.87 15.97 0.64
N ASN A 356 0.40 15.78 1.88
CA ASN A 356 -0.78 14.97 2.16
C ASN A 356 -2.08 15.60 1.64
N LEU A 357 -2.24 16.92 1.76
CA LEU A 357 -3.41 17.60 1.19
C LEU A 357 -3.42 17.53 -0.33
N PHE A 358 -2.26 17.66 -0.99
CA PHE A 358 -2.14 17.40 -2.43
C PHE A 358 -2.61 15.98 -2.74
N ARG A 359 -2.07 14.96 -2.08
CA ARG A 359 -2.52 13.57 -2.26
C ARG A 359 -4.04 13.43 -2.13
N TYR A 360 -4.62 13.95 -1.05
CA TYR A 360 -6.06 13.84 -0.77
C TYR A 360 -6.90 14.56 -1.83
N GLN A 361 -6.38 15.64 -2.39
CA GLN A 361 -7.02 16.35 -3.48
C GLN A 361 -7.16 15.45 -4.72
N TYR A 362 -6.10 14.71 -5.07
CA TYR A 362 -6.04 13.86 -6.26
C TYR A 362 -6.43 12.39 -6.04
N LEU A 363 -7.00 12.04 -4.89
CA LEU A 363 -7.50 10.67 -4.63
C LEU A 363 -8.47 10.15 -5.71
N PRO A 364 -9.41 10.93 -6.28
CA PRO A 364 -10.27 10.45 -7.37
C PRO A 364 -9.49 9.98 -8.60
N TYR A 365 -8.43 10.71 -8.96
CA TYR A 365 -7.54 10.31 -10.05
C TYR A 365 -6.76 9.05 -9.69
N LEU A 366 -6.10 9.01 -8.53
CA LEU A 366 -5.38 7.83 -8.03
C LEU A 366 -6.28 6.57 -7.99
N TYR A 367 -7.51 6.71 -7.51
CA TYR A 367 -8.46 5.62 -7.42
C TYR A 367 -8.87 5.10 -8.80
N SER A 368 -9.04 6.01 -9.77
CA SER A 368 -9.30 5.65 -11.16
C SER A 368 -8.11 4.94 -11.82
N LEU A 369 -6.88 5.30 -11.47
CA LEU A 369 -5.68 4.58 -11.91
C LEU A 369 -5.66 3.14 -11.40
N HIS A 370 -6.02 2.92 -10.13
CA HIS A 370 -6.12 1.57 -9.57
C HIS A 370 -7.22 0.74 -10.24
N PHE A 371 -8.38 1.34 -10.52
CA PHE A 371 -9.44 0.70 -11.31
C PHE A 371 -8.95 0.30 -12.71
N ASN A 372 -8.21 1.18 -13.39
CA ASN A 372 -7.63 0.85 -14.68
C ASN A 372 -6.62 -0.30 -14.58
N ALA A 373 -5.74 -0.27 -13.58
CA ALA A 373 -4.76 -1.32 -13.34
C ALA A 373 -5.44 -2.67 -13.07
N SER A 374 -6.56 -2.70 -12.32
CA SER A 374 -7.29 -3.94 -12.08
C SER A 374 -8.02 -4.47 -13.32
N MET A 375 -8.52 -3.58 -14.18
CA MET A 375 -9.30 -3.97 -15.37
C MET A 375 -8.44 -4.33 -16.58
N LYS A 376 -7.30 -3.68 -16.75
CA LYS A 376 -6.50 -3.71 -17.99
C LYS A 376 -5.03 -4.10 -17.75
N GLY A 377 -4.64 -4.30 -16.49
CA GLY A 377 -3.23 -4.34 -16.10
C GLY A 377 -2.56 -2.98 -16.21
N GLY A 378 -1.23 -2.96 -16.20
CA GLY A 378 -0.42 -1.74 -16.22
C GLY A 378 -0.09 -1.23 -14.82
N SER A 379 0.26 0.04 -14.73
CA SER A 379 0.93 0.63 -13.58
C SER A 379 0.21 1.87 -13.05
N VAL A 380 0.26 2.11 -11.75
CA VAL A 380 -0.25 3.35 -11.15
C VAL A 380 0.88 4.37 -11.05
N LEU A 381 1.99 3.98 -10.44
CA LEU A 381 3.24 4.74 -10.46
C LEU A 381 4.15 4.09 -11.50
N ARG A 382 4.53 4.82 -12.54
CA ARG A 382 5.19 4.24 -13.71
C ARG A 382 6.44 5.00 -14.15
N PRO A 383 7.47 4.30 -14.67
CA PRO A 383 8.61 4.95 -15.29
C PRO A 383 8.19 5.88 -16.41
N VAL A 384 8.91 6.99 -16.59
CA VAL A 384 8.58 8.00 -17.59
C VAL A 384 8.55 7.43 -19.02
N PHE A 385 9.45 6.49 -19.31
CA PHE A 385 9.53 5.85 -20.63
C PHE A 385 8.30 5.01 -21.00
N PHE A 386 7.42 4.66 -20.05
CA PHE A 386 6.15 4.00 -20.38
C PHE A 386 5.23 4.93 -21.19
N GLU A 387 5.31 6.23 -20.95
CA GLU A 387 4.50 7.24 -21.64
C GLU A 387 5.22 7.87 -22.83
N PHE A 388 6.56 7.76 -22.87
CA PHE A 388 7.41 8.37 -23.88
C PHE A 388 8.51 7.40 -24.35
N PRO A 389 8.15 6.21 -24.87
CA PRO A 389 9.11 5.16 -25.18
C PRO A 389 10.12 5.56 -26.27
N ASP A 390 9.72 6.44 -27.19
CA ASP A 390 10.57 6.90 -28.30
C ASP A 390 11.57 7.99 -27.88
N ASP A 391 11.39 8.59 -26.69
CA ASP A 391 12.30 9.58 -26.15
C ASP A 391 13.39 8.90 -25.31
N LYS A 392 14.57 8.72 -25.92
CA LYS A 392 15.72 8.07 -25.29
C LYS A 392 16.18 8.71 -23.98
N ASN A 393 15.89 9.99 -23.76
CA ASN A 393 16.25 10.66 -22.50
C ASN A 393 15.44 10.12 -21.31
N THR A 394 14.35 9.39 -21.57
CA THR A 394 13.46 8.85 -20.53
C THR A 394 13.87 7.47 -20.02
N HIS A 395 14.77 6.78 -20.72
CA HIS A 395 15.14 5.39 -20.43
C HIS A 395 16.02 5.25 -19.18
N ASP A 396 16.75 6.31 -18.81
CA ASP A 396 17.66 6.35 -17.66
C ASP A 396 17.12 7.23 -16.51
N LEU A 397 15.82 7.53 -16.50
CA LEU A 397 15.17 8.30 -15.44
C LEU A 397 14.73 7.39 -14.30
N GLY A 398 15.59 7.25 -13.28
CA GLY A 398 15.29 6.46 -12.09
C GLY A 398 14.57 7.20 -10.95
N TYR A 399 14.72 8.54 -10.87
CA TYR A 399 14.31 9.34 -9.71
C TYR A 399 13.17 10.33 -9.97
N GLN A 400 12.50 10.22 -11.10
CA GLN A 400 11.24 10.89 -11.41
C GLN A 400 10.28 9.88 -12.04
N PHE A 401 8.99 10.11 -11.90
CA PHE A 401 7.99 9.13 -12.28
C PHE A 401 6.68 9.78 -12.68
N MET A 402 5.86 8.99 -13.37
CA MET A 402 4.51 9.36 -13.74
C MET A 402 3.50 8.71 -12.80
N TRP A 403 2.48 9.46 -12.41
CA TRP A 403 1.25 8.94 -11.84
C TRP A 403 0.23 8.77 -12.95
N GLY A 404 0.00 7.52 -13.35
CA GLY A 404 -0.71 7.18 -14.58
C GLY A 404 -0.02 7.80 -15.79
N SER A 405 -0.80 8.30 -16.74
CA SER A 405 -0.29 8.97 -17.95
C SER A 405 -0.20 10.50 -17.83
N ALA A 406 -0.76 11.09 -16.78
CA ALA A 406 -1.03 12.52 -16.74
C ALA A 406 -0.12 13.34 -15.82
N VAL A 407 0.32 12.81 -14.67
CA VAL A 407 1.01 13.63 -13.66
C VAL A 407 2.47 13.20 -13.52
N MET A 408 3.41 14.11 -13.77
CA MET A 408 4.85 13.91 -13.53
C MET A 408 5.23 14.41 -12.13
N VAL A 409 6.07 13.67 -11.42
CA VAL A 409 6.63 14.06 -10.12
C VAL A 409 8.16 13.99 -10.16
N VAL A 410 8.82 15.06 -9.73
CA VAL A 410 10.29 15.19 -9.69
C VAL A 410 10.74 15.48 -8.24
N PRO A 411 10.90 14.46 -7.39
CA PRO A 411 11.26 14.63 -5.98
C PRO A 411 12.73 15.01 -5.75
N ALA A 412 13.01 15.68 -4.63
CA ALA A 412 14.38 15.82 -4.10
C ALA A 412 14.77 14.58 -3.31
N VAL A 413 15.86 13.93 -3.72
CA VAL A 413 16.28 12.61 -3.21
C VAL A 413 17.73 12.57 -2.73
N TYR A 414 18.39 13.73 -2.64
CA TYR A 414 19.72 13.90 -2.08
C TYR A 414 19.71 14.95 -0.95
N PRO A 415 20.65 14.87 0.02
CA PRO A 415 20.75 15.83 1.11
C PRO A 415 21.08 17.24 0.62
N GLY A 416 20.51 18.25 1.28
CA GLY A 416 20.78 19.67 1.06
C GLY A 416 20.20 20.25 -0.24
N GLN A 417 19.38 19.50 -0.96
CA GLN A 417 18.78 19.99 -2.22
C GLN A 417 17.73 21.06 -1.95
N ASN A 418 17.87 22.22 -2.59
CA ASN A 418 16.81 23.23 -2.73
C ASN A 418 16.32 23.37 -4.17
N THR A 419 17.02 22.74 -5.11
CA THR A 419 16.61 22.55 -6.49
C THR A 419 16.81 21.10 -6.88
N VAL A 420 16.09 20.66 -7.91
CA VAL A 420 16.25 19.34 -8.51
C VAL A 420 16.32 19.45 -10.02
N SER A 421 17.22 18.66 -10.61
CA SER A 421 17.27 18.46 -12.05
C SER A 421 16.19 17.47 -12.46
N GLY A 422 15.32 17.87 -13.37
CA GLY A 422 14.30 16.99 -13.94
C GLY A 422 14.22 17.12 -15.45
N TYR A 423 13.79 16.05 -16.09
CA TYR A 423 13.52 16.02 -17.53
C TYR A 423 12.01 15.98 -17.79
N LEU A 424 11.49 16.98 -18.47
CA LEU A 424 10.12 16.98 -18.98
C LEU A 424 10.13 16.62 -20.47
N PRO A 425 9.58 15.46 -20.90
CA PRO A 425 9.56 15.07 -22.30
C PRO A 425 9.03 16.17 -23.22
N THR A 426 9.79 16.51 -24.25
CA THR A 426 9.51 17.63 -25.17
C THR A 426 8.36 17.34 -26.14
N GLY A 427 7.99 16.07 -26.29
CA GLY A 427 6.81 15.63 -27.06
C GLY A 427 5.46 15.95 -26.40
N ALA A 428 5.45 16.61 -25.23
CA ALA A 428 4.25 17.05 -24.54
C ALA A 428 4.42 18.47 -23.96
N ILE A 429 3.29 19.12 -23.70
CA ILE A 429 3.21 20.34 -22.90
C ILE A 429 3.04 19.95 -21.43
N TRP A 430 3.58 20.77 -20.53
CA TRP A 430 3.50 20.56 -19.09
C TRP A 430 2.99 21.80 -18.38
N TYR A 431 2.12 21.61 -17.39
CA TYR A 431 1.59 22.67 -16.53
C TYR A 431 1.96 22.38 -15.09
N SER A 432 2.37 23.37 -14.31
CA SER A 432 2.63 23.13 -12.89
C SER A 432 1.34 22.91 -12.11
N LEU A 433 1.36 21.93 -11.20
CA LEU A 433 0.30 21.69 -10.21
C LEU A 433 0.64 22.25 -8.82
N ARG A 434 1.77 22.96 -8.66
CA ARG A 434 2.11 23.65 -7.41
C ARG A 434 1.32 24.94 -7.30
N GLU A 435 0.76 25.20 -6.12
CA GLU A 435 -0.13 26.36 -5.88
C GLU A 435 0.47 27.72 -6.26
N THR A 436 1.79 27.91 -6.07
CA THR A 436 2.49 29.18 -6.37
C THR A 436 2.58 29.49 -7.87
N GLU A 437 2.50 28.48 -8.72
CA GLU A 437 2.66 28.56 -10.18
C GLU A 437 1.59 27.72 -10.90
N TYR A 438 0.44 27.55 -10.23
CA TYR A 438 -0.59 26.62 -10.67
C TYR A 438 -1.10 26.97 -12.06
N GLY A 439 -1.08 26.00 -12.97
CA GLY A 439 -1.52 26.15 -14.35
C GLY A 439 -0.55 26.93 -15.25
N GLN A 440 0.62 27.32 -14.76
CA GLN A 440 1.65 27.92 -15.60
C GLN A 440 2.29 26.87 -16.51
N LEU A 441 2.54 27.24 -17.77
CA LEU A 441 3.27 26.43 -18.73
C LEU A 441 4.72 26.28 -18.28
N VAL A 442 5.23 25.06 -18.39
CA VAL A 442 6.61 24.70 -18.07
C VAL A 442 7.28 24.18 -19.33
N GLN A 443 8.49 24.67 -19.60
CA GLN A 443 9.26 24.31 -20.78
C GLN A 443 9.61 22.81 -20.75
N GLY A 444 9.58 22.13 -21.91
CA GLY A 444 10.10 20.76 -22.02
C GLY A 444 11.63 20.72 -22.06
N GLY A 445 12.21 19.59 -21.68
CA GLY A 445 13.65 19.33 -21.64
C GLY A 445 14.19 19.19 -20.21
N HIS A 446 15.53 19.10 -20.11
CA HIS A 446 16.23 19.12 -18.83
C HIS A 446 16.23 20.54 -18.25
N GLN A 447 15.83 20.67 -16.99
CA GLN A 447 15.87 21.95 -16.28
C GLN A 447 15.94 21.74 -14.76
N GLU A 448 16.32 22.81 -14.07
CA GLU A 448 16.30 22.87 -12.61
C GLU A 448 14.95 23.42 -12.12
N PHE A 449 14.35 22.74 -11.15
CA PHE A 449 13.14 23.18 -10.49
C PHE A 449 13.40 23.53 -9.03
N SER A 450 12.72 24.55 -8.51
CA SER A 450 12.65 24.75 -7.06
C SER A 450 12.13 23.48 -6.40
N ALA A 451 12.82 23.03 -5.37
CA ALA A 451 12.45 21.92 -4.54
C ALA A 451 12.88 22.23 -3.10
N ARG A 452 12.51 23.39 -2.59
CA ARG A 452 12.78 23.75 -1.20
C ARG A 452 12.16 22.75 -0.25
N ILE A 453 12.72 22.67 0.95
CA ILE A 453 12.28 21.70 1.96
C ILE A 453 10.85 21.94 2.45
N ASP A 454 10.38 23.18 2.37
CA ASP A 454 9.06 23.63 2.83
C ASP A 454 8.03 23.78 1.69
N GLU A 455 8.34 23.24 0.51
CA GLU A 455 7.48 23.28 -0.68
C GLU A 455 7.08 21.88 -1.12
N LEU A 456 5.91 21.76 -1.77
CA LEU A 456 5.54 20.54 -2.49
C LEU A 456 6.59 20.21 -3.56
N PRO A 457 6.98 18.92 -3.74
CA PRO A 457 7.86 18.53 -4.85
C PRO A 457 7.34 19.04 -6.21
N PRO A 458 8.23 19.35 -7.17
CA PRO A 458 7.83 19.66 -8.53
C PRO A 458 6.89 18.59 -9.07
N VAL A 459 5.70 19.03 -9.44
CA VAL A 459 4.62 18.19 -9.92
C VAL A 459 3.93 18.88 -11.09
N PHE A 460 3.79 18.15 -12.19
CA PHE A 460 3.36 18.70 -13.47
C PHE A 460 2.24 17.88 -14.08
N LEU A 461 1.29 18.54 -14.70
CA LEU A 461 0.22 17.93 -15.47
C LEU A 461 0.56 17.98 -16.97
N LYS A 462 0.51 16.83 -17.62
CA LYS A 462 0.69 16.67 -19.06
C LYS A 462 -0.51 17.26 -19.82
N GLY A 463 -0.25 18.11 -20.80
CA GLY A 463 -1.25 18.60 -21.75
C GLY A 463 -1.92 17.46 -22.52
N GLY A 464 -3.18 17.65 -22.92
CA GLY A 464 -3.99 16.62 -23.56
C GLY A 464 -4.66 15.66 -22.56
N THR A 465 -4.64 15.98 -21.26
CA THR A 465 -5.25 15.14 -20.22
C THR A 465 -6.36 15.87 -19.46
N ILE A 466 -7.33 15.10 -18.99
CA ILE A 466 -8.38 15.55 -18.08
C ILE A 466 -8.29 14.70 -16.82
N ILE A 467 -8.17 15.34 -15.66
CA ILE A 467 -8.12 14.64 -14.37
C ILE A 467 -9.18 15.16 -13.41
N SER A 468 -9.71 14.24 -12.59
CA SER A 468 -10.67 14.54 -11.54
C SER A 468 -9.97 14.67 -10.20
N ARG A 469 -10.40 15.65 -9.40
CA ARG A 469 -9.93 15.86 -8.03
C ARG A 469 -11.10 16.28 -7.14
N GLN A 470 -10.90 16.30 -5.83
CA GLN A 470 -11.86 16.79 -4.84
C GLN A 470 -11.16 17.72 -3.87
N ARG A 471 -11.91 18.59 -3.19
CA ARG A 471 -11.35 19.31 -2.05
C ARG A 471 -10.88 18.29 -0.99
N PRO A 472 -9.64 18.37 -0.47
CA PRO A 472 -9.16 17.44 0.53
C PRO A 472 -9.82 17.68 1.90
N ASN A 473 -9.90 16.63 2.70
CA ASN A 473 -10.33 16.67 4.11
C ASN A 473 -9.43 15.75 4.95
N THR A 474 -9.64 15.69 6.28
CA THR A 474 -8.80 14.89 7.19
C THR A 474 -8.96 13.37 7.01
N THR A 475 -10.09 12.91 6.49
CA THR A 475 -10.33 11.49 6.17
C THR A 475 -10.86 11.32 4.75
N THR A 476 -10.70 10.11 4.19
CA THR A 476 -11.26 9.77 2.87
C THR A 476 -12.79 9.80 2.92
N THR A 477 -13.40 9.34 4.02
CA THR A 477 -14.84 9.43 4.28
C THR A 477 -15.36 10.86 4.13
N ALA A 478 -14.71 11.83 4.77
CA ALA A 478 -15.10 13.23 4.68
C ALA A 478 -14.73 13.86 3.32
N SER A 479 -13.60 13.46 2.71
CA SER A 479 -13.16 13.98 1.40
C SER A 479 -14.11 13.58 0.27
N ARG A 480 -14.65 12.35 0.32
CA ARG A 480 -15.57 11.81 -0.69
C ARG A 480 -16.92 12.54 -0.74
N MET A 481 -17.27 13.29 0.31
CA MET A 481 -18.48 14.12 0.36
C MET A 481 -18.30 15.48 -0.33
N ASN A 482 -17.07 15.86 -0.67
CA ASN A 482 -16.81 17.14 -1.31
C ASN A 482 -17.14 17.08 -2.82
N PRO A 483 -17.50 18.22 -3.45
CA PRO A 483 -17.71 18.28 -4.90
C PRO A 483 -16.45 17.89 -5.69
N PHE A 484 -16.66 17.30 -6.86
CA PHE A 484 -15.58 17.08 -7.83
C PHE A 484 -15.17 18.39 -8.52
N GLU A 485 -13.88 18.49 -8.78
CA GLU A 485 -13.29 19.45 -9.70
C GLU A 485 -12.67 18.69 -10.87
N ILE A 486 -12.90 19.17 -12.09
CA ILE A 486 -12.31 18.62 -13.32
C ILE A 486 -11.23 19.60 -13.79
N ILE A 487 -9.99 19.12 -13.94
CA ILE A 487 -8.90 19.88 -14.55
C ILE A 487 -8.77 19.43 -15.99
N ILE A 488 -8.78 20.39 -16.92
CA ILE A 488 -8.54 20.17 -18.34
C ILE A 488 -7.20 20.80 -18.69
N ALA A 489 -6.20 19.99 -19.01
CA ALA A 489 -4.90 20.46 -19.49
C ALA A 489 -4.89 20.44 -21.02
N LEU A 490 -4.84 21.62 -21.65
CA LEU A 490 -4.80 21.73 -23.10
C LEU A 490 -3.45 21.24 -23.65
N ASP A 491 -3.45 20.54 -24.77
CA ASP A 491 -2.23 20.21 -25.51
C ASP A 491 -1.80 21.38 -26.43
N ALA A 492 -0.72 21.21 -27.18
CA ALA A 492 -0.19 22.24 -28.09
C ALA A 492 -1.19 22.67 -29.17
N ASN A 493 -2.08 21.75 -29.57
CA ASN A 493 -3.08 21.99 -30.60
C ASN A 493 -4.41 22.46 -30.02
N GLY A 494 -4.59 22.44 -28.70
CA GLY A 494 -5.85 22.77 -28.02
C GLY A 494 -7.00 21.82 -28.35
N MET A 495 -6.71 20.63 -28.88
CA MET A 495 -7.69 19.76 -29.53
C MET A 495 -7.62 18.38 -28.90
N SER A 496 -8.65 18.04 -28.11
CA SER A 496 -8.92 16.68 -27.61
C SER A 496 -8.22 16.17 -26.34
N PRO A 497 -8.07 16.98 -25.26
CA PRO A 497 -7.87 16.43 -23.92
C PRO A 497 -8.91 15.36 -23.58
N SER A 498 -8.45 14.28 -22.94
CA SER A 498 -9.31 13.19 -22.49
C SER A 498 -8.92 12.67 -21.12
N GLY A 499 -9.86 12.00 -20.46
CA GLY A 499 -9.66 11.43 -19.14
C GLY A 499 -10.83 10.58 -18.70
N GLU A 500 -10.76 10.08 -17.47
CA GLU A 500 -11.82 9.28 -16.90
C GLU A 500 -11.93 9.42 -15.39
N LEU A 501 -13.09 9.04 -14.86
CA LEU A 501 -13.37 8.95 -13.44
C LEU A 501 -14.07 7.63 -13.16
N TYR A 502 -13.51 6.85 -12.25
CA TYR A 502 -14.16 5.71 -11.61
C TYR A 502 -14.64 6.08 -10.22
N TRP A 503 -15.86 5.67 -9.86
CA TRP A 503 -16.43 5.88 -8.54
C TRP A 503 -17.36 4.75 -8.12
N ASP A 504 -17.09 4.13 -6.97
CA ASP A 504 -17.96 3.16 -6.30
C ASP A 504 -18.20 3.58 -4.84
N ASP A 505 -18.73 2.67 -4.01
CA ASP A 505 -18.92 2.92 -2.57
C ASP A 505 -17.61 2.96 -1.76
N GLY A 506 -16.56 2.32 -2.27
CA GLY A 506 -15.19 2.37 -1.75
C GLY A 506 -14.74 1.07 -1.07
N ASP A 507 -15.67 0.22 -0.61
CA ASP A 507 -15.35 -0.94 0.21
C ASP A 507 -16.18 -2.21 -0.08
N SER A 508 -17.15 -2.19 -1.00
CA SER A 508 -17.85 -3.43 -1.37
C SER A 508 -16.92 -4.42 -2.07
N VAL A 509 -17.08 -5.70 -1.73
CA VAL A 509 -16.39 -6.83 -2.37
C VAL A 509 -16.79 -6.93 -3.84
N VAL A 510 -15.81 -7.01 -4.74
CA VAL A 510 -16.04 -7.34 -6.15
C VAL A 510 -16.06 -8.86 -6.28
N SER A 511 -17.26 -9.45 -6.31
CA SER A 511 -17.43 -10.91 -6.29
C SER A 511 -16.86 -11.55 -7.56
N ASN A 512 -15.98 -12.55 -7.41
CA ASN A 512 -15.31 -13.26 -8.51
C ASN A 512 -14.65 -12.33 -9.55
N ASP A 513 -14.19 -11.16 -9.12
CA ASP A 513 -13.64 -10.10 -9.98
C ASP A 513 -14.60 -9.64 -11.09
N ASP A 514 -15.90 -9.94 -10.95
CA ASP A 514 -16.91 -9.59 -11.94
C ASP A 514 -17.45 -8.19 -11.68
N PHE A 515 -16.78 -7.20 -12.27
CA PHE A 515 -17.22 -5.82 -12.29
C PHE A 515 -18.61 -5.63 -12.92
N LYS A 516 -19.19 -6.60 -13.64
CA LYS A 516 -20.60 -6.47 -14.10
C LYS A 516 -21.56 -6.44 -12.92
N GLN A 517 -21.28 -7.24 -11.89
CA GLN A 517 -22.10 -7.36 -10.68
C GLN A 517 -21.80 -6.28 -9.64
N HIS A 518 -20.65 -5.61 -9.77
CA HIS A 518 -20.27 -4.51 -8.88
C HIS A 518 -20.96 -3.19 -9.24
N ALA A 519 -21.50 -2.52 -8.23
CA ALA A 519 -22.14 -1.21 -8.38
C ALA A 519 -21.09 -0.10 -8.40
N TYR A 520 -20.83 0.44 -9.59
CA TYR A 520 -19.95 1.60 -9.77
C TYR A 520 -20.43 2.46 -10.93
N SER A 521 -19.97 3.69 -10.92
CA SER A 521 -20.13 4.63 -12.01
C SER A 521 -18.78 4.93 -12.64
N HIS A 522 -18.77 4.99 -13.97
CA HIS A 522 -17.58 5.26 -14.76
C HIS A 522 -17.94 6.30 -15.80
N TRP A 523 -17.13 7.34 -15.86
CA TRP A 523 -17.28 8.45 -16.80
C TRP A 523 -16.01 8.62 -17.59
N THR A 524 -16.18 8.87 -18.88
CA THR A 524 -15.10 9.35 -19.74
C THR A 524 -15.33 10.82 -20.05
N PHE A 525 -14.24 11.57 -20.08
CA PHE A 525 -14.20 12.98 -20.39
C PHE A 525 -13.51 13.16 -21.73
N SER A 526 -14.12 13.98 -22.59
CA SER A 526 -13.52 14.38 -23.85
C SER A 526 -13.84 15.84 -24.11
N MET A 527 -12.83 16.60 -24.52
CA MET A 527 -13.01 17.99 -24.93
C MET A 527 -12.97 18.07 -26.45
N ASN A 528 -14.08 18.45 -27.06
CA ASN A 528 -14.20 18.43 -28.53
C ASN A 528 -13.86 19.78 -29.18
N HIS A 529 -13.99 20.89 -28.45
CA HIS A 529 -13.77 22.23 -28.97
C HIS A 529 -13.44 23.22 -27.85
N ALA A 530 -12.42 24.06 -28.08
CA ALA A 530 -12.15 25.26 -27.29
C ALA A 530 -12.38 26.48 -28.18
N ASN A 531 -13.26 27.39 -27.76
CA ASN A 531 -13.41 28.69 -28.39
C ASN A 531 -12.64 29.72 -27.54
N PHE A 532 -11.51 30.18 -28.08
CA PHE A 532 -10.64 31.13 -27.40
C PHE A 532 -11.13 32.59 -27.49
N GLU A 533 -12.03 32.91 -28.43
CA GLU A 533 -12.58 34.28 -28.56
C GLU A 533 -13.58 34.61 -27.44
N ASN A 534 -14.32 33.59 -26.96
CA ASN A 534 -15.30 33.75 -25.88
C ASN A 534 -14.93 32.94 -24.62
N SER A 535 -13.71 32.39 -24.57
CA SER A 535 -13.19 31.58 -23.48
C SER A 535 -14.15 30.46 -23.05
N SER A 536 -14.77 29.77 -24.01
CA SER A 536 -15.68 28.66 -23.74
C SER A 536 -15.09 27.33 -24.17
N VAL A 537 -15.34 26.30 -23.37
CA VAL A 537 -14.93 24.93 -23.66
C VAL A 537 -16.17 24.04 -23.70
N LEU A 538 -16.26 23.22 -24.73
CA LEU A 538 -17.26 22.16 -24.82
C LEU A 538 -16.66 20.87 -24.24
N LEU A 539 -17.01 20.59 -22.99
CA LEU A 539 -16.66 19.34 -22.32
C LEU A 539 -17.82 18.35 -22.48
N THR A 540 -17.54 17.18 -23.05
CA THR A 540 -18.46 16.07 -23.15
C THR A 540 -18.14 15.05 -22.05
N LEU A 541 -19.11 14.81 -21.18
CA LEU A 541 -19.05 13.78 -20.14
C LEU A 541 -19.93 12.61 -20.58
N THR A 542 -19.31 11.46 -20.77
CA THR A 542 -19.98 10.26 -21.25
C THR A 542 -20.00 9.22 -20.13
N PRO A 543 -21.17 8.93 -19.52
CA PRO A 543 -21.29 7.82 -18.58
C PRO A 543 -21.20 6.50 -19.36
N THR A 544 -20.14 5.73 -19.13
CA THR A 544 -19.94 4.39 -19.71
C THR A 544 -20.61 3.32 -18.85
N LYS A 545 -20.70 3.55 -17.53
CA LYS A 545 -21.52 2.78 -16.58
C LYS A 545 -22.07 3.70 -15.50
N ILE A 546 -23.28 3.42 -15.02
CA ILE A 546 -23.88 4.12 -13.88
C ILE A 546 -24.31 3.08 -12.87
N ALA A 547 -23.94 3.28 -11.60
CA ALA A 547 -24.38 2.42 -10.51
C ALA A 547 -25.91 2.46 -10.38
N VAL A 548 -26.57 1.31 -10.39
CA VAL A 548 -28.00 1.18 -10.07
C VAL A 548 -28.10 0.28 -8.84
N LYS A 549 -28.51 0.84 -7.70
CA LYS A 549 -28.78 0.07 -6.48
C LYS A 549 -30.16 -0.59 -6.61
N SER A 550 -30.20 -1.82 -7.13
CA SER A 550 -31.37 -2.74 -7.17
C SER A 550 -32.53 -2.42 -8.13
N PHE A 551 -33.26 -3.48 -8.52
CA PHE A 551 -34.43 -3.49 -9.39
C PHE A 551 -35.71 -2.92 -8.75
N SER A 552 -35.72 -2.51 -7.47
CA SER A 552 -36.89 -1.87 -6.84
C SER A 552 -36.94 -0.35 -7.02
N ASP A 553 -35.82 0.29 -7.40
CA ASP A 553 -35.81 1.68 -7.88
C ASP A 553 -36.35 1.80 -9.32
N PHE A 554 -36.65 0.66 -9.96
CA PHE A 554 -37.10 0.57 -11.34
C PHE A 554 -38.56 1.04 -11.52
N ASP A 555 -39.39 1.00 -10.47
CA ASP A 555 -40.83 1.30 -10.57
C ASP A 555 -41.18 2.77 -10.25
N ASN A 556 -40.35 3.48 -9.48
CA ASN A 556 -40.51 4.92 -9.23
C ASN A 556 -39.68 5.82 -10.16
N SER A 557 -38.87 5.25 -11.07
CA SER A 557 -37.90 5.98 -11.89
C SER A 557 -38.34 6.28 -13.33
N SER A 558 -39.64 6.19 -13.66
CA SER A 558 -40.15 6.60 -14.97
C SER A 558 -39.84 8.07 -15.33
N LYS A 559 -39.56 8.92 -14.32
CA LYS A 559 -39.07 10.31 -14.50
C LYS A 559 -37.54 10.43 -14.59
N VAL A 560 -36.76 9.50 -14.03
CA VAL A 560 -35.28 9.56 -14.02
C VAL A 560 -34.68 8.92 -15.27
N ARG A 561 -35.33 7.87 -15.84
CA ARG A 561 -34.88 7.22 -17.08
C ARG A 561 -34.77 8.16 -18.30
N LYS A 562 -35.54 9.25 -18.33
CA LYS A 562 -35.46 10.24 -19.41
C LYS A 562 -34.34 11.27 -19.25
N LYS A 563 -33.68 11.36 -18.09
CA LYS A 563 -32.68 12.41 -17.80
C LYS A 563 -31.22 11.94 -17.79
N ILE A 564 -30.96 10.63 -17.76
CA ILE A 564 -29.59 10.09 -17.55
C ILE A 564 -29.03 9.28 -18.74
N LYS A 565 -29.83 9.00 -19.77
CA LYS A 565 -29.33 8.47 -21.04
C LYS A 565 -29.04 9.62 -22.01
N GLY A 566 -27.84 10.20 -21.92
CA GLY A 566 -27.37 11.20 -22.87
C GLY A 566 -25.93 11.64 -22.58
N ASN A 567 -25.19 12.01 -23.62
CA ASN A 567 -23.94 12.74 -23.44
C ASN A 567 -24.27 14.10 -22.83
N TYR A 568 -23.60 14.44 -21.74
CA TYR A 568 -23.74 15.76 -21.14
C TYR A 568 -22.71 16.69 -21.75
N ASN A 569 -23.20 17.66 -22.51
CA ASN A 569 -22.41 18.78 -22.95
C ASN A 569 -22.50 19.86 -21.86
N LEU A 570 -21.42 20.01 -21.09
CA LEU A 570 -21.28 21.18 -20.23
C LEU A 570 -20.58 22.27 -21.05
N PHE A 571 -21.31 23.37 -21.26
CA PHE A 571 -20.69 24.63 -21.66
C PHE A 571 -20.09 25.27 -20.42
N LEU A 572 -18.78 25.11 -20.26
CA LEU A 572 -18.03 25.78 -19.21
C LEU A 572 -17.52 27.09 -19.80
N GLN A 573 -17.92 28.21 -19.17
CA GLN A 573 -17.26 29.49 -19.41
C GLN A 573 -15.93 29.43 -18.66
N CYS A 574 -14.89 28.98 -19.35
CA CYS A 574 -13.57 28.81 -18.79
C CYS A 574 -12.92 30.18 -18.66
N SER A 575 -12.95 30.77 -17.47
CA SER A 575 -11.91 31.74 -17.14
C SER A 575 -10.58 30.98 -17.21
N TYR A 576 -9.75 31.27 -18.20
CA TYR A 576 -8.34 30.84 -18.20
C TYR A 576 -7.81 31.02 -16.78
N ILE A 577 -7.28 29.93 -16.21
CA ILE A 577 -6.95 29.73 -14.80
C ILE A 577 -6.56 31.04 -14.10
N PHE A 578 -7.57 31.72 -13.57
CA PHE A 578 -7.49 32.78 -12.58
C PHE A 578 -8.63 32.47 -11.64
N ARG A 579 -8.30 32.04 -10.42
CA ARG A 579 -9.28 31.80 -9.35
C ARG A 579 -10.23 33.00 -9.28
N LYS A 580 -11.50 32.79 -9.63
CA LYS A 580 -12.60 33.65 -9.19
C LYS A 580 -13.52 32.80 -8.32
N THR A 581 -13.36 32.93 -7.01
CA THR A 581 -14.35 32.51 -6.03
C THR A 581 -15.64 33.29 -6.33
N LEU A 582 -16.71 32.58 -6.69
CA LEU A 582 -18.05 33.18 -6.72
C LEU A 582 -18.57 33.27 -5.27
N PRO A 583 -19.05 34.43 -4.82
CA PRO A 583 -19.69 34.56 -3.51
C PRO A 583 -21.04 33.84 -3.53
N SER A 584 -21.35 33.20 -2.41
CA SER A 584 -22.68 32.71 -2.08
C SER A 584 -23.62 33.90 -1.88
N GLU A 585 -24.62 34.05 -2.74
CA GLU A 585 -25.93 34.64 -2.41
C GLU A 585 -26.89 34.46 -3.60
N VAL A 586 -27.87 33.57 -3.44
CA VAL A 586 -29.32 33.90 -3.41
C VAL A 586 -29.95 33.08 -2.30
#